data_AF-A0A3B5LIA3-F1
#
_entry.id   AF-A0A3B5LIA3-F1
#
_cell.length_a   1.000
_cell.length_b   1.000
_cell.length_c   1.000
_cell.angle_alpha   90.00
_cell.angle_beta   90.00
_cell.angle_gamma   90.00
#
_symmetry.space_group_name_H-M   'P 1'
#
loop_
_entity.id
_entity.type
_entity.pdbx_description
1 polymer ?
#
loop_
_entity_poly.entity_id
_entity_poly.type
_entity_poly.pdbx_seq_one_letter_code
_entity_poly.pdbx_strand_id
1 'polypeptide(L)'
;MLCEKLFKVRSEFVKRVSEEILIQLLDDLETDGVFNLSEKRAILEGNQITANKARETIDAVRMKGQRACEMMIQRLHNIDPTLSKQLALSPAKGENTQFIKATFIAQLLLSLIQI
;
A
#
# COMPACT_ATOMS: atom_id res chain seq x y z
N MET A 1 4.82 2.08 17.58
CA MET A 1 4.10 2.71 16.43
C MET A 1 4.13 1.82 15.17
N LEU A 2 3.20 1.96 14.22
CA LEU A 2 3.14 1.10 13.01
C LEU A 2 4.32 1.35 12.04
N CYS A 3 4.70 2.61 11.84
CA CYS A 3 5.87 2.94 11.02
C CYS A 3 7.19 2.34 11.54
N GLU A 4 7.31 2.14 12.85
CA GLU A 4 8.48 1.46 13.44
C GLU A 4 8.45 -0.04 13.15
N LYS A 5 7.25 -0.65 13.12
CA LYS A 5 7.11 -2.05 12.70
C LYS A 5 7.51 -2.21 11.23
N LEU A 6 7.02 -1.34 10.35
CA LEU A 6 7.43 -1.32 8.94
C LEU A 6 8.95 -1.17 8.79
N PHE A 7 9.58 -0.29 9.57
CA PHE A 7 11.04 -0.15 9.54
C PHE A 7 11.76 -1.45 9.93
N LYS A 8 11.31 -2.10 11.00
CA LYS A 8 11.92 -3.34 11.51
C LYS A 8 11.83 -4.48 10.49
N VAL A 9 10.74 -4.56 9.74
CA VAL A 9 10.51 -5.63 8.75
C VAL A 9 10.97 -5.25 7.34
N ARG A 10 11.45 -4.02 7.11
CA ARG A 10 11.83 -3.48 5.80
C ARG A 10 12.79 -4.40 5.05
N SER A 11 13.80 -4.95 5.73
CA SER A 11 14.76 -5.86 5.12
C SER A 11 14.13 -7.17 4.65
N GLU A 12 13.22 -7.74 5.43
CA GLU A 12 12.50 -8.97 5.06
C GLU A 12 11.46 -8.71 3.97
N PHE A 13 10.78 -7.56 4.00
CA PHE A 13 9.88 -7.14 2.92
C PHE A 13 10.64 -7.06 1.58
N VAL A 14 11.77 -6.36 1.55
CA VAL A 14 12.61 -6.20 0.37
C VAL A 14 13.08 -7.55 -0.22
N LYS A 15 13.37 -8.54 0.63
CA LYS A 15 13.81 -9.87 0.17
C LYS A 15 12.68 -10.72 -0.42
N ARG A 16 11.44 -10.50 0.01
CA ARG A 16 10.32 -11.41 -0.24
C ARG A 16 9.32 -10.86 -1.24
N VAL A 17 9.19 -9.54 -1.34
CA VAL A 17 8.22 -8.92 -2.23
C VAL A 17 8.63 -9.14 -3.68
N SER A 18 7.71 -9.63 -4.49
CA SER A 18 7.90 -9.68 -5.94
C SER A 18 7.64 -8.31 -6.55
N GLU A 19 8.12 -8.08 -7.77
CA GLU A 19 7.86 -6.81 -8.47
C GLU A 19 6.36 -6.60 -8.74
N GLU A 20 5.63 -7.66 -9.08
CA GLU A 20 4.18 -7.60 -9.28
C GLU A 20 3.44 -7.10 -8.03
N ILE A 21 3.73 -7.69 -6.86
CA ILE A 21 3.10 -7.31 -5.60
C ILE A 21 3.48 -5.87 -5.22
N LEU A 22 4.72 -5.47 -5.49
CA LEU A 22 5.17 -4.10 -5.24
C LEU A 22 4.43 -3.08 -6.13
N ILE A 23 4.23 -3.38 -7.41
CA ILE A 23 3.49 -2.51 -8.34
C ILE A 23 2.03 -2.39 -7.89
N GLN A 24 1.35 -3.51 -7.62
CA GLN A 24 -0.03 -3.50 -7.14
C GLN A 24 -0.16 -2.72 -5.83
N LEU A 25 0.80 -2.86 -4.92
CA LEU A 25 0.81 -2.09 -3.67
C LEU A 25 0.96 -0.59 -3.93
N LEU A 26 1.82 -0.19 -4.85
CA LEU A 26 1.98 1.22 -5.22
C LEU A 26 0.73 1.79 -5.90
N ASP A 27 0.04 1.01 -6.72
CA ASP A 27 -1.25 1.38 -7.34
C ASP A 27 -2.34 1.61 -6.28
N ASP A 28 -2.45 0.69 -5.31
CA ASP A 28 -3.39 0.81 -4.19
C ASP A 28 -3.06 2.01 -3.29
N LEU A 29 -1.77 2.27 -3.03
CA LEU A 29 -1.33 3.43 -2.25
C LEU A 29 -1.53 4.76 -2.98
N GLU A 30 -1.45 4.78 -4.31
CA GLU A 30 -1.84 5.95 -5.10
C GLU A 30 -3.35 6.18 -5.02
N THR A 31 -4.15 5.12 -5.18
CA THR A 31 -5.62 5.18 -5.09
C THR A 31 -6.10 5.68 -3.73
N ASP A 32 -5.41 5.29 -2.65
CA ASP A 32 -5.66 5.76 -1.28
C ASP A 32 -5.12 7.17 -0.99
N GLY A 33 -4.45 7.81 -1.95
CA GLY A 33 -3.88 9.15 -1.80
C GLY A 33 -2.62 9.20 -0.92
N VAL A 34 -1.98 8.06 -0.64
CA VAL A 34 -0.69 8.02 0.06
C VAL A 34 0.39 8.57 -0.86
N PHE A 35 0.41 8.09 -2.10
CA PHE A 35 1.24 8.65 -3.15
C PHE A 35 0.39 9.42 -4.15
N ASN A 36 0.95 10.48 -4.71
CA ASN A 36 0.45 10.99 -5.98
C ASN A 36 1.15 10.28 -7.15
N LEU A 37 0.67 10.53 -8.37
CA LEU A 37 1.21 9.92 -9.59
C LEU A 37 2.72 10.20 -9.78
N SER A 38 3.19 11.41 -9.47
CA SER A 38 4.60 11.75 -9.68
C SER A 38 5.53 11.07 -8.67
N GLU A 39 5.11 10.95 -7.40
CA GLU A 39 5.84 10.20 -6.37
C GLU A 39 5.93 8.71 -6.73
N LYS A 40 4.82 8.11 -7.16
CA LYS A 40 4.81 6.72 -7.63
C LYS A 40 5.75 6.51 -8.81
N ARG A 41 5.68 7.39 -9.82
CA ARG A 41 6.57 7.31 -10.99
C ARG A 41 8.03 7.48 -10.61
N ALA A 42 8.34 8.39 -9.69
CA ALA A 42 9.70 8.56 -9.18
C ALA A 42 10.26 7.27 -8.57
N ILE A 43 9.44 6.52 -7.81
CA ILE A 43 9.85 5.22 -7.25
C ILE A 43 10.01 4.16 -8.35
N LEU A 44 9.07 4.07 -9.29
CA LEU A 44 9.08 3.01 -10.32
C LEU A 44 10.16 3.22 -11.38
N GLU A 45 10.37 4.46 -11.81
CA GLU A 45 11.27 4.82 -12.91
C GLU A 45 12.66 5.21 -12.41
N GLY A 46 12.77 5.71 -11.16
CA GLY A 46 14.02 6.14 -10.55
C GLY A 46 15.01 4.99 -10.25
N ASN A 47 14.53 3.74 -10.24
CA ASN A 47 15.38 2.57 -10.01
C ASN A 47 14.91 1.37 -10.83
N GLN A 48 15.82 0.57 -11.39
CA GLN A 48 15.46 -0.67 -12.08
C GLN A 48 15.48 -1.89 -11.16
N ILE A 49 16.04 -1.77 -9.96
CA ILE A 49 16.18 -2.88 -9.01
C ILE A 49 14.98 -2.88 -8.07
N THR A 50 14.16 -3.94 -8.13
CA THR A 50 12.97 -4.14 -7.28
C THR A 50 13.25 -3.95 -5.79
N ALA A 51 14.40 -4.43 -5.32
CA ALA A 51 14.80 -4.30 -3.92
C ALA A 51 14.99 -2.84 -3.47
N ASN A 52 15.48 -1.97 -4.36
CA ASN A 52 15.62 -0.55 -4.07
C ASN A 52 14.26 0.16 -4.09
N LYS A 53 13.43 -0.13 -5.10
CA LYS A 53 12.04 0.37 -5.17
C LYS A 53 11.28 0.03 -3.88
N ALA A 54 11.35 -1.22 -3.43
CA ALA A 54 10.69 -1.70 -2.22
C ALA A 54 11.16 -0.97 -0.95
N ARG A 55 12.46 -0.66 -0.88
CA ARG A 55 13.05 0.11 0.22
C ARG A 55 12.53 1.55 0.22
N GLU A 56 12.55 2.20 -0.95
CA GLU A 56 12.06 3.56 -1.15
C GLU A 56 10.57 3.68 -0.84
N THR A 57 9.74 2.72 -1.25
CA THR A 57 8.31 2.66 -0.89
C THR A 57 8.11 2.70 0.61
N ILE A 58 8.79 1.82 1.38
CA ILE A 58 8.65 1.80 2.85
C ILE A 58 9.13 3.12 3.46
N ASP A 59 10.27 3.63 3.02
CA ASP A 59 10.84 4.84 3.61
C ASP A 59 9.97 6.07 3.32
N ALA A 60 9.43 6.19 2.11
CA ALA A 60 8.50 7.26 1.74
C ALA A 60 7.16 7.19 2.48
N VAL A 61 6.58 5.99 2.62
CA VAL A 61 5.36 5.79 3.44
C VAL A 61 5.59 6.21 4.88
N ARG A 62 6.75 5.85 5.46
CA ARG A 62 7.11 6.23 6.83
C ARG A 62 7.27 7.74 7.01
N MET A 63 7.83 8.44 6.02
CA MET A 63 7.95 9.90 6.03
C MET A 63 6.58 10.59 6.02
N LYS A 64 5.56 9.97 5.44
CA LYS A 64 4.18 10.48 5.42
C LYS A 64 3.42 10.25 6.72
N GLY A 65 3.94 9.44 7.64
CA GLY A 65 3.43 9.29 9.00
C GLY A 65 2.52 8.06 9.23
N GLN A 66 1.95 7.97 10.44
CA GLN A 66 1.28 6.74 10.91
C GLN A 66 0.12 6.28 10.04
N ARG A 67 -0.68 7.22 9.52
CA ARG A 67 -1.85 6.89 8.71
C ARG A 67 -1.45 6.21 7.39
N ALA A 68 -0.39 6.69 6.74
CA ALA A 68 0.16 6.06 5.55
C ALA A 68 0.72 4.66 5.85
N CYS A 69 1.42 4.50 6.98
CA CYS A 69 1.93 3.20 7.42
C CYS A 69 0.80 2.19 7.70
N GLU A 70 -0.31 2.64 8.27
CA GLU A 70 -1.50 1.82 8.48
C GLU A 70 -2.11 1.35 7.16
N MET A 71 -2.30 2.26 6.21
CA MET A 71 -2.86 1.93 4.90
C MET A 71 -1.96 0.95 4.14
N MET A 72 -0.64 1.14 4.14
CA MET A 72 0.30 0.19 3.52
C MET A 72 0.15 -1.22 4.11
N ILE A 73 0.04 -1.36 5.43
CA ILE A 73 -0.13 -2.67 6.08
C ILE A 73 -1.45 -3.30 5.67
N GLN A 74 -2.53 -2.52 5.63
CA GLN A 74 -3.85 -3.01 5.19
C GLN A 74 -3.82 -3.47 3.74
N ARG A 75 -3.23 -2.69 2.84
CA ARG A 75 -3.13 -3.03 1.41
C ARG A 75 -2.26 -4.24 1.17
N LEU A 76 -1.09 -4.32 1.80
CA LEU A 76 -0.24 -5.50 1.72
C LEU A 76 -0.96 -6.76 2.20
N HIS A 77 -1.75 -6.66 3.28
CA HIS A 77 -2.55 -7.79 3.76
C HIS A 77 -3.64 -8.21 2.77
N ASN A 78 -4.29 -7.27 2.09
CA ASN A 78 -5.33 -7.57 1.11
C ASN A 78 -4.77 -8.17 -0.17
N ILE A 79 -3.59 -7.72 -0.60
CA ILE A 79 -2.90 -8.19 -1.81
C ILE A 79 -2.27 -9.56 -1.56
N ASP A 80 -1.49 -9.69 -0.48
CA ASP A 80 -0.81 -10.93 -0.10
C ASP A 80 -0.88 -11.16 1.42
N PRO A 81 -1.94 -11.85 1.88
CA PRO A 81 -2.09 -12.22 3.28
C PRO A 81 -0.94 -13.10 3.79
N THR A 82 -0.32 -13.90 2.91
CA THR A 82 0.77 -14.81 3.28
C THR A 82 2.03 -14.02 3.59
N LEU A 83 2.42 -13.09 2.71
CA LEU A 83 3.55 -12.19 2.93
C LEU A 83 3.32 -11.30 4.17
N SER A 84 2.12 -10.73 4.31
CA SER A 84 1.75 -9.96 5.51
C SER A 84 1.94 -10.78 6.79
N LYS A 85 1.50 -12.05 6.82
CA LYS A 85 1.69 -12.95 7.96
C LYS A 85 3.16 -13.29 8.20
N GLN A 86 3.93 -13.56 7.15
CA GLN A 86 5.38 -13.82 7.25
C GLN A 86 6.15 -12.63 7.85
N LEU A 87 5.69 -11.41 7.57
CA LEU A 87 6.27 -10.19 8.10
C LEU A 87 5.70 -9.78 9.47
N ALA A 88 4.81 -10.58 10.06
CA ALA A 88 4.07 -10.25 11.28
C ALA A 88 3.37 -8.87 11.22
N LEU A 89 2.94 -8.47 10.02
CA LEU A 89 2.20 -7.25 9.75
C LEU A 89 0.71 -7.57 9.73
N SER A 90 0.05 -7.53 10.89
CA SER A 90 -1.41 -7.61 10.95
C SER A 90 -2.02 -6.21 10.87
N PRO A 91 -3.02 -5.97 10.01
CA PRO A 91 -3.82 -4.76 10.12
C PRO A 91 -4.49 -4.72 11.51
N ALA A 92 -4.73 -3.52 12.04
CA ALA A 92 -5.56 -3.40 13.23
C ALA A 92 -6.94 -4.00 12.93
N LYS A 93 -7.53 -4.73 13.89
CA LYS A 93 -8.93 -5.16 13.80
C LYS A 93 -9.81 -3.90 13.91
N GLY A 94 -10.02 -3.23 12.80
CA GLY A 94 -10.93 -2.11 12.64
C GLY A 94 -11.69 -2.34 11.35
N GLU A 95 -12.98 -2.65 11.49
CA GLU A 95 -13.98 -2.69 10.42
C GLU A 95 -13.77 -1.50 9.46
N ASN A 96 -13.73 -1.72 8.14
CA ASN A 96 -14.12 -0.74 7.08
C ASN A 96 -13.60 -1.04 5.66
N THR A 97 -12.99 -2.19 5.37
CA THR A 97 -12.59 -2.49 3.97
C THR A 97 -13.81 -2.70 3.03
N GLN A 98 -14.95 -3.12 3.58
CA GLN A 98 -16.19 -3.31 2.80
C GLN A 98 -16.92 -1.98 2.52
N PHE A 99 -16.75 -0.98 3.39
CA PHE A 99 -17.40 0.32 3.26
C PHE A 99 -16.82 1.15 2.10
N ILE A 100 -15.49 1.14 1.90
CA ILE A 100 -14.87 1.95 0.83
C ILE A 100 -15.19 1.39 -0.57
N LYS A 101 -15.22 0.06 -0.73
CA LYS A 101 -15.67 -0.56 -1.99
C LYS A 101 -17.15 -0.27 -2.27
N ALA A 102 -18.00 -0.28 -1.24
CA ALA A 102 -19.42 0.04 -1.38
C ALA A 102 -19.64 1.52 -1.79
N THR A 103 -18.88 2.46 -1.21
CA THR A 103 -18.97 3.88 -1.56
C THR A 103 -18.58 4.13 -3.02
N PHE A 104 -17.53 3.47 -3.52
CA PHE A 104 -17.11 3.63 -4.92
C PHE A 104 -18.16 3.11 -5.91
N ILE A 105 -18.79 1.96 -5.62
CA ILE A 105 -19.91 1.43 -6.43
C ILE A 105 -21.11 2.37 -6.40
N ALA A 106 -21.46 2.92 -5.22
CA ALA A 106 -22.56 3.88 -5.11
C ALA A 106 -22.29 5.16 -5.92
N GLN A 107 -21.05 5.69 -5.88
CA GLN A 107 -20.64 6.85 -6.66
C GLN A 107 -20.70 6.58 -8.18
N LEU A 108 -20.29 5.39 -8.63
CA LEU A 108 -20.38 4.99 -10.03
C LEU A 108 -21.82 4.84 -10.52
N LEU A 109 -22.71 4.29 -9.68
CA LEU A 109 -24.13 4.13 -9.99
C LEU A 109 -24.88 5.47 -10.05
N LEU A 110 -24.55 6.43 -9.17
CA LEU A 110 -25.11 7.78 -9.20
C LEU A 110 -24.82 8.52 -10.51
N SER A 111 -23.62 8.32 -11.10
CA SER A 111 -23.26 8.92 -12.39
C SER A 111 -23.98 8.30 -13.60
N LEU A 112 -24.55 7.10 -13.49
CA LEU A 112 -25.22 6.40 -14.59
C LEU A 112 -26.72 6.67 -14.69
N ILE A 113 -27.34 7.27 -13.65
CA ILE A 113 -28.78 7.55 -13.59
C ILE A 113 -29.10 9.00 -14.08
N GLN A 114 -28.08 9.79 -14.42
CA GLN A 114 -28.24 11.18 -14.89
C GLN A 114 -28.20 11.35 -16.42
N ILE A 115 -28.39 10.29 -17.21
CA ILE A 115 -28.48 10.32 -18.69
C ILE A 115 -29.88 9.91 -19.13
#